data_AF-A0A1H0S7F5-F1
#
_entry.id   AF-A0A1H0S7F5-F1
#
_cell.length_a   1.000
_cell.length_b   1.000
_cell.length_c   1.000
_cell.angle_alpha   90.00
_cell.angle_beta   90.00
_cell.angle_gamma   90.00
#
_symmetry.space_group_name_H-M   'P 1'
#
loop_
_entity.id
_entity.type
_entity.pdbx_description
1 polymer ?
#
loop_
_entity_poly.entity_id
_entity_poly.type
_entity_poly.pdbx_seq_one_letter_code
_entity_poly.pdbx_strand_id
1 'polypeptide(L)' 'MTGLMVSMLAFIAGAKDRLSSEKGATAVEYGLLVALIAAVIIGTVVTLGTQINGAFTTISGKLP' A
#
# COMPACT_ATOMS: atom_id res chain seq x y z
N MET A 1 -37.87 -29.08 12.42
CA MET A 1 -36.49 -29.22 12.95
C MET A 1 -35.42 -29.05 11.86
N THR A 2 -35.70 -29.37 10.59
CA THR A 2 -34.75 -29.24 9.48
C THR A 2 -34.42 -27.79 9.10
N GLY A 3 -35.41 -26.88 9.05
CA GLY A 3 -35.17 -25.48 8.67
C GLY A 3 -34.27 -24.68 9.63
N LEU A 4 -34.44 -24.89 10.95
CA LEU A 4 -33.62 -24.24 11.96
C LEU A 4 -32.16 -24.73 11.90
N MET A 5 -31.95 -26.03 11.66
CA MET A 5 -30.61 -26.61 11.48
C MET A 5 -29.93 -26.09 10.21
N VAL A 6 -30.66 -25.95 9.11
CA VAL A 6 -30.13 -25.38 7.85
C VAL A 6 -29.71 -23.93 8.04
N SER A 7 -30.52 -23.12 8.73
CA SER A 7 -30.17 -21.71 9.02
C SER A 7 -28.95 -21.60 9.94
N MET A 8 -28.86 -22.47 10.96
CA MET A 8 -27.70 -22.53 11.86
C MET A 8 -26.42 -22.94 11.14
N LEU A 9 -26.49 -23.96 10.27
CA LEU A 9 -25.35 -24.41 9.47
C LEU A 9 -24.91 -23.35 8.46
N ALA A 10 -25.85 -22.67 7.80
CA ALA A 10 -25.56 -21.58 6.87
C ALA A 10 -24.88 -20.40 7.58
N PHE A 11 -25.32 -20.06 8.78
CA PHE A 11 -24.71 -19.01 9.60
C PHE A 11 -23.27 -19.37 10.00
N ILE A 12 -23.03 -20.59 10.50
CA ILE A 12 -21.70 -21.05 10.90
C ILE A 12 -20.77 -21.16 9.68
N ALA A 13 -21.26 -21.64 8.54
CA ALA A 13 -20.50 -21.71 7.30
C ALA A 13 -20.10 -20.30 6.80
N GLY A 14 -21.01 -19.34 6.82
CA GLY A 14 -20.73 -17.95 6.47
C GLY A 14 -19.72 -17.28 7.41
N ALA A 15 -19.83 -17.55 8.72
CA ALA A 15 -18.85 -17.06 9.70
C ALA A 15 -17.46 -17.69 9.51
N LYS A 16 -17.40 -19.00 9.22
CA LYS A 16 -16.14 -19.71 8.94
C LYS A 16 -15.47 -19.18 7.66
N ASP A 17 -16.23 -18.93 6.60
CA ASP A 17 -15.71 -18.40 5.33
C ASP A 17 -15.11 -16.99 5.49
N ARG A 18 -15.77 -16.14 6.29
CA ARG A 18 -15.29 -14.79 6.65
C ARG A 18 -13.98 -14.82 7.43
N LEU A 19 -13.86 -15.75 8.38
CA LEU A 19 -12.67 -15.92 9.22
C LEU A 19 -11.53 -16.65 8.50
N SER A 20 -11.83 -17.41 7.44
CA SER A 20 -10.86 -18.12 6.61
C SER A 20 -10.35 -17.30 5.41
N SER A 21 -10.74 -16.03 5.30
CA SER A 21 -10.46 -15.22 4.11
C SER A 21 -9.00 -14.74 4.06
N GLU A 22 -8.17 -15.44 3.30
CA GLU A 22 -6.75 -15.07 3.07
C GLU A 22 -6.58 -13.87 2.13
N LYS A 23 -7.68 -13.33 1.57
CA LYS A 23 -7.66 -12.14 0.71
C LYS A 23 -6.99 -10.93 1.35
N GLY A 24 -7.04 -10.82 2.68
CA GLY A 24 -6.35 -9.75 3.42
C GLY A 24 -4.83 -9.91 3.47
N ALA A 25 -4.32 -11.15 3.55
CA ALA A 25 -2.89 -11.42 3.62
C ALA A 25 -2.19 -11.02 2.31
N THR A 26 -2.79 -11.35 1.16
CA THR A 26 -2.28 -10.96 -0.15
C THR A 26 -2.22 -9.44 -0.35
N ALA A 27 -3.18 -8.67 0.20
CA ALA A 27 -3.16 -7.22 0.13
C ALA A 27 -1.97 -6.60 0.90
N VAL A 28 -1.57 -7.23 2.01
CA VAL A 28 -0.41 -6.78 2.81
C VAL A 28 0.90 -7.12 2.11
N GLU A 29 1.01 -8.29 1.49
CA GLU A 29 2.22 -8.70 0.74
C GLU A 29 2.53 -7.75 -0.41
N TYR A 30 1.55 -7.48 -1.28
CA TYR A 30 1.72 -6.51 -2.36
C TYR A 30 1.80 -5.07 -1.83
N GLY A 31 1.12 -4.76 -0.73
CA GLY A 31 1.20 -3.45 -0.07
C GLY A 31 2.62 -3.11 0.39
N LEU A 32 3.36 -4.09 0.95
CA LEU A 32 4.74 -3.90 1.39
C LEU A 32 5.70 -3.67 0.21
N LEU A 33 5.53 -4.39 -0.90
CA LEU A 33 6.33 -4.18 -2.10
C LEU A 33 6.11 -2.77 -2.67
N VAL A 34 4.86 -2.32 -2.76
CA VAL A 34 4.53 -0.96 -3.22
C VAL A 34 5.11 0.09 -2.26
N ALA A 35 5.07 -0.14 -0.95
CA ALA A 35 5.64 0.78 0.03
C ALA A 35 7.17 0.96 -0.14
N LEU A 36 7.90 -0.12 -0.41
CA LEU A 36 9.35 -0.05 -0.67
C LEU A 36 9.67 0.71 -1.95
N ILE A 37 8.92 0.46 -3.04
CA ILE A 37 9.07 1.19 -4.30
C ILE A 37 8.79 2.69 -4.08
N ALA A 38 7.71 3.00 -3.36
CA ALA A 38 7.35 4.38 -3.03
C ALA A 38 8.46 5.07 -2.23
N ALA A 39 9.04 4.40 -1.23
CA ALA A 39 10.15 4.95 -0.45
C ALA A 39 11.37 5.29 -1.31
N VAL A 40 11.75 4.40 -2.25
CA VAL A 40 12.86 4.65 -3.19
C VAL A 40 12.56 5.83 -4.12
N ILE A 41 11.35 5.90 -4.66
CA ILE A 41 10.92 7.02 -5.53
C ILE A 41 11.00 8.33 -4.76
N ILE A 42 10.44 8.39 -3.55
CA ILE A 42 10.46 9.59 -2.72
C ILE A 42 11.90 10.03 -2.43
N GLY A 43 12.76 9.11 -1.98
CA GLY A 43 14.16 9.41 -1.70
C GLY A 43 14.91 9.95 -2.93
N THR A 44 14.64 9.38 -4.10
CA THR A 44 15.25 9.81 -5.37
C THR A 44 14.77 11.20 -5.78
N VAL A 45 13.47 11.47 -5.69
CA VAL A 45 12.87 12.76 -6.04
C VAL A 45 13.37 13.87 -5.10
N VAL A 46 13.48 13.61 -3.81
CA VAL A 46 14.04 14.57 -2.83
C VAL A 46 15.47 14.94 -3.20
N THR A 47 16.31 13.92 -3.45
CA THR A 47 17.73 14.11 -3.80
C THR A 47 17.87 14.90 -5.11
N LEU A 48 17.10 14.53 -6.13
CA LEU A 48 17.10 15.23 -7.41
C LEU A 48 16.62 16.68 -7.27
N GLY A 49 15.58 16.92 -6.47
CA GLY A 49 15.08 18.26 -6.17
C GLY A 49 16.15 19.15 -5.56
N THR A 50 16.95 18.63 -4.61
CA THR A 50 18.09 19.36 -4.03
C THR A 50 19.14 19.72 -5.08
N GLN A 51 19.49 18.79 -5.98
CA GLN A 51 20.47 19.05 -7.03
C GLN A 51 19.97 20.09 -8.04
N ILE A 52 18.72 19.99 -8.47
CA ILE A 52 18.10 20.95 -9.39
C ILE A 52 18.07 22.35 -8.76
N ASN A 53 17.62 22.47 -7.51
CA ASN A 53 17.63 23.74 -6.80
C ASN A 53 19.05 24.32 -6.70
N GLY A 54 20.04 23.50 -6.35
CA GLY A 54 21.44 23.93 -6.31
C GLY A 54 21.95 24.45 -7.66
N ALA A 55 21.58 23.78 -8.76
CA ALA A 55 21.91 24.24 -10.10
C ALA A 55 21.28 25.60 -10.42
N PHE A 56 19.99 25.79 -10.13
CA PHE A 56 19.32 27.08 -10.33
C PHE A 56 19.88 28.19 -9.45
N THR A 57 20.18 27.91 -8.17
CA THR A 57 20.85 28.87 -7.27
C THR A 57 22.21 29.29 -7.82
N THR A 58 22.98 28.32 -8.34
CA THR A 58 24.30 28.62 -8.94
C THR A 58 24.16 29.55 -10.14
N ILE A 59 23.22 29.27 -11.05
CA ILE A 59 22.97 30.11 -12.22
C ILE A 59 22.49 31.51 -11.79
N SER A 60 21.53 31.57 -10.86
CA SER A 60 20.99 32.84 -10.36
C SER A 60 22.06 33.71 -9.69
N GLY A 61 23.01 33.11 -8.97
CA GLY A 61 24.12 33.84 -8.36
C GLY A 61 25.19 34.30 -9.36
N LYS A 62 25.12 33.85 -10.62
CA LYS A 62 26.01 34.25 -11.72
C LYS A 62 25.36 35.26 -12.67
N LEU A 63 24.06 35.50 -12.55
CA LEU A 63 23.38 36.54 -13.30
C LEU A 63 23.72 37.92 -12.70
N PRO A 64 24.01 38.93 -13.53
CA PRO A 64 24.32 40.29 -13.09
C PRO A 64 23.12 41.00 -12.46
#